data_AF-A0A847QFL1-F1
#
_entry.id   AF-A0A847QFL1-F1
#
_cell.length_a   1.000
_cell.length_b   1.000
_cell.length_c   1.000
_cell.angle_alpha   90.00
_cell.angle_beta   90.00
_cell.angle_gamma   90.00
#
_symmetry.space_group_name_H-M   'P 1'
#
loop_
_entity.id
_entity.type
_entity.pdbx_description
1 polymer ?
#
loop_
_entity_poly.entity_id
_entity_poly.type
_entity_poly.pdbx_seq_one_letter_code
_entity_poly.pdbx_strand_id
1 'polypeptide(L)'
;MKDFCGKHGCYQVERDENIEYVKVYLNSVKVFEEDGSNLSHFSAGEKQVPDVVFELIKEEDTDSMLTTGMEVPAFCADGVNEFVASIVKESDKISDGEGLYQQVEQLLNQDNAPWGAH
;
A
#
# COMPACT_ATOMS: atom_id res chain seq x y z
N MET A 1 -5.82 -12.33 -5.63
CA MET A 1 -7.06 -11.53 -5.65
C MET A 1 -6.80 -10.36 -4.72
N LYS A 2 -7.11 -9.12 -5.10
CA LYS A 2 -6.92 -7.94 -4.22
C LYS A 2 -8.13 -7.80 -3.30
N ASP A 3 -7.92 -7.47 -2.04
CA ASP A 3 -8.98 -7.37 -1.03
C ASP A 3 -9.81 -6.08 -1.18
N PHE A 4 -9.16 -5.00 -1.66
CA PHE A 4 -9.81 -3.73 -1.91
C PHE A 4 -9.17 -3.03 -3.11
N CYS A 5 -9.99 -2.33 -3.91
CA CYS A 5 -9.54 -1.48 -5.01
C CYS A 5 -10.31 -0.15 -5.01
N GLY A 6 -9.56 0.95 -4.88
CA GLY A 6 -10.04 2.31 -5.01
C GLY A 6 -9.74 2.92 -6.37
N LYS A 7 -9.85 4.24 -6.48
CA LYS A 7 -9.60 4.99 -7.72
C LYS A 7 -8.13 5.00 -8.13
N HIS A 8 -7.22 5.03 -7.16
CA HIS A 8 -5.80 5.25 -7.38
C HIS A 8 -4.92 4.04 -7.05
N GLY A 9 -5.52 2.90 -6.74
CA GLY A 9 -4.80 1.67 -6.46
C GLY A 9 -5.65 0.62 -5.76
N CYS A 10 -5.00 -0.45 -5.35
CA CYS A 10 -5.58 -1.56 -4.60
C CYS A 10 -4.69 -1.90 -3.41
N TYR A 11 -5.22 -2.61 -2.43
CA TYR A 11 -4.39 -3.35 -1.47
C TYR A 11 -4.79 -4.83 -1.43
N GLN A 12 -3.87 -5.64 -0.94
CA GLN A 12 -4.05 -7.04 -0.65
C GLN A 12 -3.48 -7.35 0.73
N VAL A 13 -4.19 -8.16 1.49
CA VAL A 13 -3.78 -8.61 2.82
C VAL A 13 -3.26 -10.03 2.71
N GLU A 14 -2.05 -10.27 3.19
CA GLU A 14 -1.49 -11.60 3.37
C GLU A 14 -1.25 -11.86 4.85
N ARG A 15 -1.64 -13.04 5.33
CA ARG A 15 -1.51 -13.42 6.74
C ARG A 15 -0.55 -14.57 6.87
N ASP A 16 0.40 -14.45 7.79
CA ASP A 16 1.35 -15.48 8.17
C ASP A 16 1.45 -15.59 9.69
N GLU A 17 0.87 -16.67 10.24
CA GLU A 17 0.75 -16.92 11.68
C GLU A 17 0.18 -15.73 12.48
N ASN A 18 1.07 -14.90 13.04
CA ASN A 18 0.76 -13.74 13.89
C ASN A 18 1.07 -12.40 13.20
N ILE A 19 1.49 -12.44 11.94
CA ILE A 19 1.87 -11.28 11.13
C ILE A 19 0.87 -11.11 9.99
N GLU A 20 0.49 -9.88 9.73
CA GLU A 20 -0.33 -9.50 8.59
C GLU A 20 0.44 -8.46 7.76
N TYR A 21 0.49 -8.69 6.45
CA TYR A 21 1.13 -7.81 5.49
C TYR A 21 0.06 -7.13 4.65
N VAL A 22 -0.07 -5.81 4.79
CA VAL A 22 -0.94 -5.00 3.93
C VAL A 22 -0.11 -4.47 2.77
N LYS A 23 -0.27 -5.11 1.62
CA LYS A 23 0.45 -4.82 0.38
C LYS A 23 -0.36 -3.84 -0.47
N VAL A 24 0.13 -2.63 -0.67
CA VAL A 24 -0.51 -1.58 -1.46
C VAL A 24 0.10 -1.52 -2.86
N TYR A 25 -0.76 -1.43 -3.86
CA TYR A 25 -0.45 -1.35 -5.28
C TYR A 25 -1.09 -0.07 -5.81
N LEU A 26 -0.29 0.90 -6.24
CA LEU A 26 -0.75 2.19 -6.75
C LEU A 26 -0.87 2.13 -8.27
N ASN A 27 -1.82 2.89 -8.82
CA ASN A 27 -2.00 3.04 -10.27
C ASN A 27 -0.92 3.93 -10.91
N SER A 28 0.01 4.49 -10.12
CA SER A 28 1.09 5.33 -10.65
C SER A 28 2.06 4.53 -11.53
N VAL A 29 2.62 5.22 -12.53
CA VAL A 29 3.07 4.62 -13.80
C VAL A 29 4.59 4.44 -13.88
N LYS A 30 4.99 3.32 -14.53
CA LYS A 30 6.33 2.85 -14.91
C LYS A 30 7.19 2.30 -13.77
N VAL A 31 6.82 1.12 -13.29
CA VAL A 31 7.79 0.21 -12.67
C VAL A 31 8.62 -0.41 -13.79
N PHE A 32 9.94 -0.23 -13.75
CA PHE A 32 10.84 -1.10 -14.49
C PHE A 32 10.80 -2.47 -13.80
N GLU A 33 10.01 -3.41 -14.31
CA GLU A 33 10.19 -4.81 -13.91
C GLU A 33 11.45 -5.37 -14.58
N GLU A 34 12.21 -6.15 -13.82
CA GLU A 34 13.56 -6.65 -14.13
C GLU A 34 13.62 -7.64 -15.32
N ASP A 35 12.55 -7.74 -16.13
CA ASP A 35 12.45 -8.62 -17.31
C ASP A 35 12.79 -7.89 -18.64
N GLY A 36 13.50 -6.77 -18.50
CA GLY A 36 14.45 -6.28 -19.50
C GLY A 36 13.92 -5.79 -20.86
N SER A 37 12.61 -5.67 -21.11
CA SER A 37 12.20 -5.36 -22.49
C SER A 37 10.93 -4.55 -22.78
N ASN A 38 10.07 -4.14 -21.84
CA ASN A 38 8.97 -3.22 -22.17
C ASN A 38 8.56 -2.31 -21.02
N LEU A 39 8.38 -1.01 -21.31
CA LEU A 39 7.69 -0.06 -20.44
C LEU A 39 6.19 -0.38 -20.46
N SER A 40 5.78 -1.37 -19.68
CA SER A 40 4.38 -1.75 -19.57
C SER A 40 3.71 -0.90 -18.48
N HIS A 41 2.62 -0.23 -18.85
CA HIS A 41 1.72 0.41 -17.87
C HIS A 41 0.84 -0.70 -17.30
N PHE A 42 1.07 -1.08 -16.05
CA PHE A 42 0.24 -2.05 -15.34
C PHE A 42 -0.73 -1.32 -14.42
N SER A 43 -2.00 -1.71 -14.48
CA SER A 43 -2.97 -1.28 -13.48
C SER A 43 -2.64 -1.91 -12.12
N ALA A 44 -3.02 -1.28 -11.01
CA ALA A 44 -2.76 -1.82 -9.67
C ALA A 44 -3.30 -3.25 -9.44
N GLY A 45 -4.37 -3.62 -10.15
CA GLY A 45 -4.94 -4.97 -10.11
C GLY A 45 -4.07 -6.03 -10.79
N GLU A 46 -3.17 -5.62 -11.68
CA GLU A 46 -2.31 -6.49 -12.50
C GLU A 46 -0.85 -6.51 -12.03
N LYS A 47 -0.43 -5.54 -11.20
CA LYS A 47 0.91 -5.50 -10.61
C LYS A 47 1.18 -6.71 -9.70
N GLN A 48 2.35 -7.32 -9.88
CA GLN A 48 2.84 -8.40 -9.01
C GLN A 48 3.60 -7.88 -7.80
N VAL A 49 4.40 -6.82 -7.98
CA VAL A 49 5.19 -6.21 -6.90
C VAL A 49 4.39 -5.08 -6.26
N PRO A 50 4.26 -5.06 -4.92
CA PRO A 50 3.62 -3.95 -4.22
C PRO A 50 4.51 -2.71 -4.18
N ASP A 51 3.88 -1.53 -4.20
CA ASP A 51 4.59 -0.26 -4.09
C ASP A 51 4.92 0.07 -2.63
N VAL A 52 4.05 -0.32 -1.70
CA VAL A 52 4.22 -0.17 -0.24
C VAL A 52 3.74 -1.44 0.45
N VAL A 53 4.44 -1.87 1.51
CA VAL A 53 4.04 -2.99 2.36
C VAL A 53 4.04 -2.52 3.80
N PHE A 54 2.93 -2.70 4.50
CA PHE A 54 2.86 -2.51 5.95
C PHE A 54 2.90 -3.87 6.63
N GLU A 55 3.63 -3.95 7.74
CA GLU A 55 3.67 -5.11 8.62
C GLU A 55 2.83 -4.79 9.86
N LEU A 56 1.93 -5.71 10.20
CA LEU A 56 1.14 -5.66 11.40
C LEU A 56 1.36 -6.93 12.22
N ILE A 57 1.50 -6.79 13.52
CA ILE A 57 1.65 -7.92 14.45
C ILE A 57 0.46 -7.95 15.39
N LYS A 58 -0.07 -9.15 15.64
CA LYS A 58 -1.10 -9.37 16.64
C LYS A 58 -0.54 -9.17 18.06
N GLU A 59 -1.21 -8.35 18.87
CA GLU A 59 -0.87 -8.27 20.30
C GLU A 59 -1.19 -9.58 21.03
N GLU A 60 -0.33 -10.01 21.95
CA GLU A 60 -0.50 -11.29 22.66
C GLU A 60 -1.75 -11.32 23.56
N ASP A 61 -2.13 -10.16 24.11
CA ASP A 61 -3.20 -10.02 25.10
C ASP A 61 -4.49 -9.40 24.54
N THR A 62 -4.51 -8.99 23.28
CA THR A 62 -5.67 -8.39 22.62
C THR A 62 -5.90 -9.04 21.24
N ASP A 63 -7.13 -8.98 20.72
CA ASP A 63 -7.37 -9.39 19.31
C ASP A 63 -7.01 -8.26 18.33
N SER A 64 -6.22 -7.28 18.77
CA SER A 64 -5.87 -6.09 17.99
C SER A 64 -4.55 -6.30 17.26
N MET A 65 -4.46 -5.66 16.09
CA MET A 65 -3.25 -5.64 15.27
C MET A 65 -2.55 -4.30 15.46
N LEU A 66 -1.24 -4.33 15.68
CA LEU A 66 -0.39 -3.13 15.74
C LEU A 66 0.41 -3.01 14.46
N THR A 67 0.48 -1.81 13.89
CA THR A 67 1.37 -1.54 12.76
C THR A 67 2.81 -1.43 13.26
N THR A 68 3.68 -2.34 12.86
CA THR A 68 5.07 -2.44 13.34
C THR A 68 6.09 -1.97 12.33
N GLY A 69 5.76 -2.03 11.04
CA GLY A 69 6.70 -1.75 9.97
C GLY A 69 6.05 -1.18 8.71
N MET A 70 6.86 -0.48 7.94
CA MET A 70 6.53 -0.03 6.59
C MET A 70 7.76 -0.21 5.69
N GLU A 71 7.61 -0.99 4.63
CA GLU A 71 8.58 -1.15 3.55
C GLU A 71 8.05 -0.46 2.29
N VAL A 72 8.94 0.13 1.49
CA VAL A 72 8.58 0.82 0.25
C VAL A 72 9.42 0.24 -0.89
N PRO A 73 9.06 -0.94 -1.44
CA PRO A 73 9.85 -1.59 -2.48
C PRO A 73 10.00 -0.74 -3.74
N ALA A 74 8.96 0.02 -4.10
CA ALA A 74 8.96 0.93 -5.24
C ALA A 74 9.37 2.36 -4.84
N PHE A 75 10.28 2.52 -3.87
CA PHE A 75 10.75 3.84 -3.45
C PHE A 75 11.31 4.61 -4.65
N CYS A 76 11.04 5.93 -4.70
CA CYS A 76 11.33 6.80 -5.86
C CYS A 76 10.51 6.56 -7.13
N ALA A 77 9.57 5.60 -7.16
CA ALA A 77 8.58 5.57 -8.24
C ALA A 77 7.61 6.75 -8.10
N ASP A 78 7.16 7.26 -9.25
CA ASP A 78 6.27 8.42 -9.31
C ASP A 78 5.02 8.19 -8.45
N GLY A 79 4.64 9.14 -7.61
CA GLY A 79 3.48 9.05 -6.74
C GLY A 79 3.68 8.24 -5.44
N VAL A 80 4.63 7.30 -5.39
CA VAL A 80 4.85 6.47 -4.19
C VAL A 80 5.34 7.33 -3.02
N ASN A 81 6.24 8.27 -3.29
CA ASN A 81 6.77 9.18 -2.26
C ASN A 81 5.66 10.07 -1.68
N GLU A 82 4.75 10.58 -2.51
CA GLU A 82 3.62 11.39 -2.10
C GLU A 82 2.60 10.59 -1.28
N PHE A 83 2.36 9.32 -1.66
CA PHE A 83 1.51 8.41 -0.91
C PHE A 83 2.10 8.15 0.49
N VAL A 84 3.38 7.76 0.56
CA VAL A 84 4.08 7.50 1.82
C VAL A 84 4.12 8.75 2.68
N ALA A 85 4.40 9.93 2.11
CA ALA A 85 4.37 11.18 2.84
C ALA A 85 2.98 11.51 3.40
N SER A 86 1.91 11.10 2.72
CA SER A 86 0.53 11.30 3.19
C SER A 86 0.17 10.35 4.33
N ILE A 87 0.62 9.09 4.26
CA ILE A 87 0.51 8.13 5.37
C ILE A 87 1.26 8.63 6.61
N VAL A 88 2.53 9.05 6.46
CA VAL A 88 3.38 9.47 7.58
C VAL A 88 2.86 10.75 8.26
N LYS A 89 2.23 11.66 7.51
CA LYS A 89 1.60 12.85 8.11
C LYS A 89 0.45 12.51 9.07
N GLU A 90 -0.15 11.34 8.89
CA GLU A 90 -1.24 10.83 9.71
C GLU A 90 -0.78 9.64 10.56
N SER A 91 0.50 9.60 10.94
CA SER A 91 1.13 8.51 11.72
C SER A 91 0.36 8.13 12.98
N ASP A 92 -0.25 9.12 13.63
CA ASP A 92 -1.01 8.92 14.87
C ASP A 92 -2.32 8.14 14.65
N LYS A 93 -2.80 8.05 13.40
CA LYS A 93 -4.02 7.33 13.03
C LYS A 93 -3.77 5.91 12.53
N ILE A 94 -2.51 5.52 12.33
CA ILE A 94 -2.15 4.22 11.75
C ILE A 94 -1.44 3.31 12.76
N SER A 95 -1.48 3.65 14.05
CA SER A 95 -0.84 2.88 15.12
C SER A 95 -1.42 1.47 15.27
N ASP A 96 -2.69 1.29 14.92
CA ASP A 96 -3.38 0.00 14.87
C ASP A 96 -3.82 -0.34 13.44
N GLY A 97 -4.16 -1.61 13.24
CA GLY A 97 -4.54 -2.13 11.93
C GLY A 97 -5.82 -1.50 11.38
N GLU A 98 -6.82 -1.25 12.22
CA GLU A 98 -8.09 -0.65 11.77
C GLU A 98 -7.85 0.76 11.22
N GLY A 99 -7.10 1.57 11.95
CA GLY A 99 -6.70 2.91 11.55
C GLY A 99 -5.86 2.92 10.27
N LEU A 100 -4.93 1.96 10.13
CA LEU A 100 -4.17 1.77 8.90
C LEU A 100 -5.10 1.45 7.71
N TYR A 101 -6.02 0.49 7.86
CA TYR A 101 -6.96 0.13 6.79
C TYR A 101 -7.79 1.32 6.34
N GLN A 102 -8.40 2.02 7.30
CA GLN A 102 -9.21 3.21 7.00
C GLN A 102 -8.39 4.28 6.28
N GLN A 103 -7.15 4.53 6.71
CA GLN A 103 -6.30 5.53 6.09
C GLN A 103 -5.89 5.13 4.67
N VAL A 104 -5.46 3.89 4.47
CA VAL A 104 -5.10 3.37 3.15
C VAL A 104 -6.30 3.45 2.21
N GLU A 105 -7.49 3.03 2.63
CA GLU A 105 -8.72 3.11 1.83
C GLU A 105 -9.08 4.56 1.48
N GLN A 106 -8.95 5.49 2.42
CA GLN A 106 -9.20 6.90 2.17
C GLN A 106 -8.24 7.45 1.11
N LEU A 107 -6.94 7.18 1.24
CA LEU A 107 -5.93 7.65 0.28
C LEU A 107 -6.10 7.02 -1.10
N LEU A 108 -6.48 5.74 -1.18
CA LEU A 108 -6.75 5.06 -2.46
C LEU A 108 -8.02 5.60 -3.16
N ASN A 109 -8.96 6.19 -2.41
CA ASN A 109 -10.20 6.78 -2.93
C ASN A 109 -10.16 8.30 -3.08
N GLN A 110 -9.10 8.96 -2.59
CA GLN A 110 -8.98 10.41 -2.56
C GLN A 110 -9.08 10.98 -3.98
N ASP A 111 -9.96 11.96 -4.20
CA ASP A 111 -10.06 12.61 -5.50
C ASP A 111 -8.79 13.40 -5.85
N ASN A 112 -8.37 13.31 -7.12
CA ASN A 112 -7.20 14.00 -7.67
C ASN A 112 -5.89 13.71 -6.91
N ALA A 113 -5.73 12.48 -6.43
CA ALA A 113 -4.51 12.09 -5.75
C ALA A 113 -3.31 12.06 -6.73
N PRO A 114 -2.14 12.57 -6.33
CA PRO A 114 -0.94 12.51 -7.17
C PRO A 114 -0.43 11.07 -7.38
N TRP A 115 -0.76 10.14 -6.48
CA TRP A 115 -0.35 8.73 -6.50
C TRP A 115 -1.28 7.82 -7.31
N GLY A 116 -1.59 8.21 -8.54
CA GLY A 116 -2.50 7.46 -9.41
C GLY A 116 -3.26 8.33 -10.38
N ALA A 117 -2.91 9.61 -10.49
CA ALA A 117 -3.30 10.45 -11.61
C ALA A 117 -2.33 10.18 -12.77
N HIS A 118 -2.77 9.37 -13.74
CA HIS A 118 -2.52 9.52 -15.19
C HIS A 118 -3.33 8.51 -15.99
#